data_AF-A0A258JCT3-F1
#
_entry.id   AF-A0A258JCT3-F1
#
_cell.length_a   1.000
_cell.length_b   1.000
_cell.length_c   1.000
_cell.angle_alpha   90.00
_cell.angle_beta   90.00
_cell.angle_gamma   90.00
#
_symmetry.space_group_name_H-M   'P 1'
#
loop_
_entity.id
_entity.type
_entity.pdbx_description
1 polymer ?
#
loop_
_entity_poly.entity_id
_entity_poly.type
_entity_poly.pdbx_seq_one_letter_code
_entity_poly.pdbx_strand_id
1 'polypeptide(L)'
;MSSLGLFIILAIYVVMLFYIAHWSEKRSHSKWTNNPYIYSFSLAVYCTAWTYYGSIGLAANTGLDYLPIYLGPIIIIPTWIIILKRIIRISRVNKITSIADFISLRYGNSRSLGAVVTLISIFGIVPYIALQLKAISDTFHIVTKTQASSN
;
A
#
# COMPACT_ATOMS: atom_id res chain seq x y z
N MET A 1 24.02 -13.10 -5.09
CA MET A 1 24.70 -11.80 -5.30
C MET A 1 25.46 -11.43 -4.04
N SER A 2 26.55 -10.65 -4.11
CA SER A 2 27.18 -10.14 -2.88
C SER A 2 26.16 -9.29 -2.11
N SER A 3 26.04 -9.49 -0.79
CA SER A 3 25.14 -8.74 0.09
C SER A 3 25.34 -7.22 -0.03
N LEU A 4 26.60 -6.80 -0.19
CA LEU A 4 26.99 -5.42 -0.38
C LEU A 4 26.47 -4.85 -1.72
N GLY A 5 26.51 -5.66 -2.78
CA GLY A 5 25.97 -5.27 -4.09
C GLY A 5 24.45 -5.07 -4.06
N LEU A 6 23.72 -5.95 -3.38
CA LEU A 6 22.27 -5.84 -3.22
C LEU A 6 21.90 -4.59 -2.40
N PHE A 7 22.63 -4.34 -1.30
CA PHE A 7 22.44 -3.15 -0.49
C PHE A 7 22.64 -1.85 -1.28
N ILE A 8 23.68 -1.77 -2.11
CA ILE A 8 23.92 -0.58 -2.97
C ILE A 8 22.75 -0.36 -3.93
N ILE A 9 22.24 -1.41 -4.57
CA ILE A 9 21.11 -1.31 -5.50
C ILE A 9 19.87 -0.78 -4.78
N LEU A 10 19.55 -1.32 -3.58
CA LEU A 10 18.42 -0.86 -2.77
C LEU A 10 18.60 0.60 -2.31
N ALA A 11 19.81 0.98 -1.89
CA ALA A 11 20.11 2.34 -1.48
C ALA A 11 19.91 3.33 -2.64
N ILE A 12 20.44 3.01 -3.83
CA ILE A 12 20.24 3.82 -5.04
C ILE A 12 18.75 3.93 -5.38
N TYR A 13 18.02 2.83 -5.29
CA TYR A 13 16.57 2.81 -5.54
C TYR A 13 15.81 3.75 -4.59
N VAL A 14 16.07 3.68 -3.28
CA VAL A 14 15.42 4.55 -2.28
C VAL A 14 15.80 6.02 -2.49
N VAL A 15 17.08 6.31 -2.76
CA VAL A 15 17.54 7.67 -3.05
C VAL A 15 16.84 8.23 -4.30
N MET A 16 16.69 7.41 -5.34
CA MET A 16 15.97 7.80 -6.55
C MET A 16 14.49 8.11 -6.27
N LEU A 17 13.81 7.27 -5.48
CA LEU A 17 12.42 7.53 -5.07
C LEU A 17 12.30 8.84 -4.27
N PHE A 18 13.20 9.07 -3.31
CA PHE A 18 13.21 10.29 -2.51
C PHE A 18 13.50 11.53 -3.36
N TYR A 19 14.41 11.42 -4.32
CA TYR A 19 14.69 12.48 -5.29
C TYR A 19 13.46 12.82 -6.13
N ILE A 20 12.74 11.82 -6.63
CA ILE A 20 11.49 12.03 -7.39
C ILE A 20 10.43 12.69 -6.52
N ALA A 21 10.27 12.26 -5.27
CA ALA A 21 9.32 12.86 -4.33
C ALA A 21 9.64 14.34 -4.05
N HIS A 22 10.90 14.66 -3.75
CA HIS A 22 11.35 16.04 -3.51
C HIS A 22 11.19 16.94 -4.74
N TRP A 23 11.50 16.39 -5.92
CA TRP A 23 11.32 17.08 -7.19
C TRP A 23 9.84 17.38 -7.49
N SER A 24 8.97 16.41 -7.20
CA SER A 24 7.52 16.51 -7.33
C SER A 24 6.95 17.60 -6.41
N GLU A 25 7.37 17.64 -5.14
CA GLU A 25 6.93 18.64 -4.16
C GLU A 25 7.29 20.07 -4.59
N LYS A 26 8.54 20.30 -5.02
CA LYS A 26 8.97 21.61 -5.54
C LYS A 26 8.20 22.09 -6.78
N ARG A 27 7.59 21.16 -7.52
CA ARG A 27 6.81 21.44 -8.74
C ARG A 27 5.34 21.09 -8.56
N SER A 28 4.80 21.20 -7.34
CA SER A 28 3.43 20.77 -7.02
C SER A 28 2.34 21.41 -7.90
N HIS A 29 2.59 22.57 -8.53
CA HIS A 29 1.66 23.25 -9.44
C HIS A 29 1.90 22.98 -10.94
N SER A 30 2.87 22.14 -11.30
CA SER A 30 3.15 21.80 -12.70
C SER A 30 2.10 20.83 -13.25
N LYS A 31 1.76 20.97 -14.54
CA LYS A 31 0.90 20.03 -15.29
C LYS A 31 1.42 18.59 -15.25
N TRP A 32 2.73 18.41 -15.05
CA TRP A 32 3.36 17.10 -14.94
C TRP A 32 2.98 16.39 -13.64
N THR A 33 2.87 17.13 -12.54
CA THR A 33 2.61 16.60 -11.20
C THR A 33 1.11 16.43 -10.92
N ASN A 34 0.28 17.26 -11.58
CA ASN A 34 -1.17 17.24 -11.43
C ASN A 34 -1.85 16.64 -12.68
N ASN A 35 -1.54 15.37 -12.96
CA ASN A 35 -2.08 14.63 -14.10
C ASN A 35 -2.97 13.45 -13.61
N PRO A 36 -4.16 13.22 -14.20
CA PRO A 36 -4.99 12.03 -13.93
C PRO A 36 -4.23 10.69 -13.91
N TYR A 37 -3.20 10.53 -14.75
CA TYR A 37 -2.41 9.31 -14.76
C TYR A 37 -1.66 9.06 -13.44
N ILE A 38 -1.15 10.09 -12.79
CA ILE A 38 -0.46 9.94 -11.50
C ILE A 38 -1.43 9.43 -10.44
N TYR A 39 -2.66 9.96 -10.43
CA TYR A 39 -3.71 9.47 -9.55
C TYR A 39 -4.03 7.99 -9.82
N SER A 40 -4.20 7.61 -11.10
CA SER A 40 -4.46 6.21 -11.47
C SER A 40 -3.31 5.28 -11.08
N PHE A 41 -2.06 5.67 -11.32
CA PHE A 41 -0.88 4.89 -10.93
C PHE A 41 -0.69 4.82 -9.41
N SER A 42 -1.08 5.86 -8.67
CA SER A 42 -1.02 5.81 -7.20
C SER A 42 -1.91 4.72 -6.60
N LEU A 43 -3.01 4.36 -7.28
CA LEU A 43 -3.88 3.25 -6.89
C LEU A 43 -3.17 1.89 -6.96
N ALA A 44 -2.10 1.77 -7.76
CA ALA A 44 -1.30 0.56 -7.86
C ALA A 44 -0.52 0.24 -6.57
N VAL A 45 -0.50 1.13 -5.58
CA VAL A 45 -0.01 0.84 -4.22
C VAL A 45 -0.72 -0.36 -3.57
N TYR A 46 -1.91 -0.71 -4.08
CA TYR A 46 -2.61 -1.95 -3.73
C TYR A 46 -1.77 -3.21 -3.99
N CYS A 47 -0.93 -3.21 -5.02
CA CYS A 47 -0.06 -4.33 -5.37
C CYS A 47 1.18 -4.32 -4.48
N THR A 48 1.15 -5.12 -3.41
CA THR A 48 2.20 -5.15 -2.37
C THR A 48 3.01 -6.44 -2.43
N ALA A 49 3.97 -6.60 -1.50
CA ALA A 49 4.69 -7.86 -1.34
C ALA A 49 3.73 -9.05 -1.15
N TRP A 50 2.59 -8.84 -0.47
CA TRP A 50 1.57 -9.86 -0.28
C TRP A 50 0.97 -10.35 -1.61
N THR A 51 0.73 -9.46 -2.58
CA THR A 51 0.26 -9.80 -3.93
C THR A 51 1.25 -10.74 -4.61
N TYR A 52 2.55 -10.45 -4.51
CA TYR A 52 3.60 -11.26 -5.12
C TYR A 52 3.74 -12.62 -4.43
N TYR A 53 4.09 -12.63 -3.13
CA TYR A 53 4.35 -13.87 -2.40
C TYR A 53 3.09 -14.72 -2.20
N GLY A 54 1.94 -14.08 -1.97
CA GLY A 54 0.67 -14.77 -1.78
C GLY A 54 0.20 -15.46 -3.05
N SER A 55 0.19 -14.79 -4.20
CA SER A 55 -0.27 -15.41 -5.44
C SER A 55 0.69 -16.43 -6.01
N ILE A 56 2.00 -16.20 -5.89
CA ILE A 56 2.98 -17.21 -6.32
C ILE A 56 2.91 -18.43 -5.41
N GLY A 57 2.77 -18.24 -4.10
CA GLY A 57 2.60 -19.33 -3.14
C GLY A 57 1.32 -20.14 -3.40
N LEU A 58 0.20 -19.46 -3.67
CA LEU A 58 -1.06 -20.13 -3.99
C LEU A 58 -0.99 -20.84 -5.34
N ALA A 59 -0.33 -20.22 -6.34
CA ALA A 59 -0.11 -20.87 -7.64
C ALA A 59 0.76 -22.12 -7.55
N ALA A 60 1.79 -22.11 -6.69
CA ALA A 60 2.66 -23.25 -6.48
C ALA A 60 1.96 -24.43 -5.79
N ASN A 61 1.01 -24.16 -4.89
CA ASN A 61 0.35 -25.21 -4.09
C ASN A 61 -1.00 -25.67 -4.68
N THR A 62 -1.80 -24.76 -5.21
CA THR A 62 -3.18 -25.04 -5.64
C THR A 62 -3.51 -24.55 -7.06
N GLY A 63 -2.52 -24.01 -7.79
CA GLY A 63 -2.67 -23.67 -9.20
C GLY A 63 -3.43 -22.36 -9.45
N LEU A 64 -4.65 -22.42 -9.97
CA LEU A 64 -5.37 -21.22 -10.44
C LEU A 64 -6.25 -20.53 -9.38
N ASP A 65 -6.22 -21.00 -8.14
CA ASP A 65 -7.06 -20.46 -7.05
C ASP A 65 -6.73 -19.02 -6.66
N TYR A 66 -5.64 -18.44 -7.17
CA TYR A 66 -5.33 -17.02 -6.99
C TYR A 66 -6.18 -16.12 -7.88
N LEU A 67 -6.75 -16.60 -8.98
CA LEU A 67 -7.50 -15.77 -9.93
C LEU A 67 -8.72 -15.06 -9.32
N PRO A 68 -9.57 -15.71 -8.51
CA PRO A 68 -10.73 -15.08 -7.90
C PRO A 68 -10.40 -13.81 -7.09
N ILE A 69 -9.23 -13.76 -6.44
CA ILE A 69 -8.82 -12.61 -5.62
C ILE A 69 -8.56 -11.35 -6.46
N TYR A 70 -8.28 -11.52 -7.76
CA TYR A 70 -8.07 -10.44 -8.71
C TYR A 70 -9.30 -10.16 -9.56
N LEU A 71 -10.03 -11.19 -9.97
CA LEU A 71 -11.25 -11.05 -10.75
C LEU A 71 -12.36 -10.33 -9.97
N GLY A 72 -12.49 -10.61 -8.66
CA GLY A 72 -13.48 -9.93 -7.81
C GLY A 72 -13.36 -8.40 -7.84
N PRO A 73 -12.18 -7.83 -7.51
CA PRO A 73 -11.92 -6.41 -7.65
C PRO A 73 -12.20 -5.87 -9.04
N ILE A 74 -11.77 -6.56 -10.12
CA ILE A 74 -11.99 -6.11 -11.50
C ILE A 74 -13.48 -5.93 -11.81
N ILE A 75 -14.33 -6.85 -11.35
CA ILE A 75 -15.78 -6.77 -11.53
C ILE A 75 -16.40 -5.63 -10.71
N ILE A 76 -15.86 -5.36 -9.52
CA ILE A 76 -16.39 -4.35 -8.59
C ILE A 76 -15.91 -2.92 -8.93
N ILE A 77 -14.80 -2.76 -9.67
CA ILE A 77 -14.21 -1.46 -10.02
C ILE A 77 -15.24 -0.41 -10.50
N PRO A 78 -16.17 -0.70 -11.44
CA PRO A 78 -17.11 0.30 -11.93
C PRO A 78 -17.98 0.89 -10.81
N THR A 79 -18.48 0.03 -9.93
CA THR A 79 -19.29 0.41 -8.77
C THR A 79 -18.43 1.12 -7.72
N TRP A 80 -17.20 0.64 -7.51
CA TRP A 80 -16.25 1.21 -6.56
C TRP A 80 -15.89 2.66 -6.88
N ILE A 81 -15.73 3.01 -8.15
CA ILE A 81 -15.40 4.38 -8.59
C ILE A 81 -16.50 5.38 -8.15
N ILE A 82 -17.77 4.98 -8.19
CA ILE A 82 -18.89 5.84 -7.77
C ILE A 82 -18.81 6.11 -6.26
N ILE A 83 -18.54 5.07 -5.47
CA ILE A 83 -18.40 5.16 -4.02
C ILE A 83 -17.19 6.02 -3.67
N LEU A 84 -16.05 5.79 -4.32
CA LEU A 84 -14.80 6.50 -4.06
C LEU A 84 -14.94 8.00 -4.32
N LYS A 85 -15.60 8.41 -5.41
CA LYS A 85 -15.89 9.83 -5.69
C LYS A 85 -16.70 10.48 -4.57
N ARG A 86 -17.67 9.77 -4.00
CA ARG A 86 -18.49 10.27 -2.88
C ARG A 86 -17.67 10.42 -1.60
N ILE A 87 -16.84 9.43 -1.29
CA ILE A 87 -15.93 9.47 -0.13
C ILE A 87 -14.96 10.66 -0.26
N ILE A 88 -14.28 10.80 -1.40
CA ILE A 88 -13.32 11.89 -1.64
C ILE A 88 -13.99 13.26 -1.48
N ARG A 89 -15.21 13.44 -2.03
CA ARG A 89 -15.94 14.71 -1.88
C ARG A 89 -16.19 15.04 -0.42
N ILE A 90 -16.72 14.09 0.36
CA ILE A 90 -16.99 14.28 1.78
C ILE A 90 -15.70 14.59 2.54
N SER A 91 -14.62 13.85 2.25
CA SER A 91 -13.34 14.06 2.92
C SER A 91 -12.73 15.42 2.64
N ARG A 92 -12.84 15.91 1.40
CA ARG A 92 -12.34 17.24 1.00
C ARG A 92 -13.16 18.37 1.63
N VAL A 93 -14.49 18.24 1.67
CA VAL A 93 -15.38 19.26 2.27
C VAL A 93 -15.13 19.38 3.78
N ASN A 94 -14.95 18.26 4.48
CA ASN A 94 -14.75 18.23 5.92
C ASN A 94 -13.28 18.26 6.36
N LYS A 95 -12.33 18.40 5.41
CA LYS A 95 -10.87 18.44 5.66
C LYS A 95 -10.35 17.26 6.50
N ILE A 96 -10.92 16.08 6.32
CA ILE A 96 -10.49 14.86 7.01
C ILE A 96 -9.50 14.07 6.16
N THR A 97 -8.49 13.51 6.82
CA THR A 97 -7.40 12.77 6.18
C THR A 97 -7.31 11.32 6.63
N SER A 98 -8.05 10.93 7.67
CA SER A 98 -8.05 9.56 8.20
C SER A 98 -9.41 8.87 8.09
N ILE A 99 -9.39 7.54 8.04
CA ILE A 99 -10.60 6.69 8.06
C ILE A 99 -11.34 6.79 9.40
N ALA A 100 -10.62 6.98 10.50
CA ALA A 100 -11.21 7.19 11.83
C ALA A 100 -12.02 8.49 11.89
N ASP A 101 -11.49 9.57 11.31
CA ASP A 101 -12.20 10.84 11.22
C ASP A 101 -13.39 10.74 10.26
N PHE A 102 -13.24 10.02 9.15
CA PHE A 102 -14.35 9.77 8.23
C PHE A 102 -15.52 9.05 8.90
N ILE A 103 -15.23 7.98 9.67
CA ILE A 103 -16.25 7.20 10.34
C ILE A 103 -16.86 8.00 11.51
N SER A 104 -16.05 8.64 12.35
CA SER A 104 -16.57 9.44 13.47
C SER A 104 -17.48 10.58 13.00
N LEU A 105 -17.14 11.30 11.92
CA LEU A 105 -17.99 12.33 11.34
C LEU A 105 -19.32 11.79 10.82
N ARG A 106 -19.33 10.57 10.26
CA ARG A 106 -20.56 9.94 9.77
C ARG A 106 -21.55 9.60 10.88
N TYR A 107 -21.07 9.37 12.11
CA TYR A 107 -21.89 8.98 13.27
C TYR A 107 -21.98 10.10 14.32
N GLY A 108 -22.05 11.37 13.90
CA GLY A 108 -22.30 12.49 14.80
C GLY A 108 -21.07 13.00 15.55
N ASN A 109 -19.88 12.87 14.96
CA ASN A 109 -18.60 13.34 15.51
C ASN A 109 -18.24 12.70 16.87
N SER A 110 -18.59 11.42 17.04
CA SER A 110 -18.28 10.67 18.26
C SER A 110 -16.78 10.39 18.38
N ARG A 111 -16.13 11.03 19.37
CA ARG A 111 -14.70 10.85 19.64
C ARG A 111 -14.35 9.43 20.09
N SER A 112 -15.26 8.75 20.79
CA SER A 112 -15.07 7.36 21.22
C SER A 112 -15.06 6.40 20.02
N LEU A 113 -15.96 6.59 19.05
CA LEU A 113 -15.99 5.79 17.84
C LEU A 113 -14.72 5.99 17.01
N GLY A 114 -14.26 7.24 16.87
CA GLY A 114 -12.99 7.54 16.21
C GLY A 114 -11.82 6.80 16.87
N ALA A 115 -11.72 6.84 18.21
CA ALA A 115 -10.67 6.15 18.95
C ALA A 115 -10.67 4.63 18.71
N VAL A 116 -11.85 3.99 18.70
CA VAL A 116 -11.97 2.55 18.43
C VAL A 116 -11.50 2.21 17.02
N VAL A 117 -11.92 2.99 16.01
CA VAL A 117 -11.49 2.79 14.62
C VAL A 117 -9.98 2.96 14.48
N THR A 118 -9.40 3.97 15.13
CA THR A 118 -7.95 4.17 15.14
C THR A 118 -7.22 2.98 15.75
N LEU A 119 -7.69 2.46 16.89
CA LEU A 119 -7.09 1.27 17.52
C LEU A 119 -7.16 0.06 16.60
N ILE A 120 -8.33 -0.23 16.02
CA ILE A 120 -8.49 -1.33 15.06
C ILE A 120 -7.55 -1.15 13.85
N SER A 121 -7.43 0.07 13.34
CA SER A 121 -6.55 0.38 12.21
C SER A 121 -5.09 0.12 12.57
N ILE A 122 -4.64 0.54 13.76
CA ILE A 122 -3.28 0.29 14.25
C ILE A 122 -3.02 -1.21 14.39
N PHE A 123 -3.93 -1.93 15.05
CA PHE A 123 -3.81 -3.38 15.24
C PHE A 123 -3.89 -4.17 13.94
N GLY A 124 -4.48 -3.63 12.87
CA GLY A 124 -4.43 -4.23 11.54
C GLY A 124 -3.16 -3.88 10.76
N ILE A 125 -2.79 -2.61 10.72
CA ILE A 125 -1.72 -2.09 9.85
C ILE A 125 -0.34 -2.45 10.38
N VAL A 126 -0.10 -2.34 11.69
CA VAL A 126 1.22 -2.61 12.29
C VAL A 126 1.69 -4.06 12.03
N PRO A 127 0.92 -5.11 12.37
CA PRO A 127 1.36 -6.47 12.08
C PRO A 127 1.42 -6.76 10.59
N TYR A 128 0.56 -6.13 9.78
CA TYR A 128 0.63 -6.27 8.33
C TYR A 128 1.94 -5.72 7.75
N ILE A 129 2.41 -4.56 8.20
CA ILE A 129 3.72 -4.02 7.83
C ILE A 129 4.84 -4.97 8.29
N ALA A 130 4.75 -5.51 9.50
CA ALA A 130 5.74 -6.47 9.99
C ALA A 130 5.83 -7.74 9.12
N LEU A 131 4.68 -8.28 8.68
CA LEU A 131 4.63 -9.42 7.76
C LEU A 131 5.25 -9.10 6.39
N GLN A 132 5.02 -7.88 5.87
CA GLN A 132 5.65 -7.46 4.62
C GLN A 132 7.17 -7.33 4.74
N LEU A 133 7.66 -6.74 5.84
CA LEU A 133 9.10 -6.64 6.11
C LEU A 133 9.74 -8.02 6.29
N LYS A 134 9.05 -8.96 6.95
CA LYS A 134 9.51 -10.35 7.08
C LYS A 134 9.69 -11.01 5.70
N ALA A 135 8.69 -10.93 4.83
CA ALA A 135 8.78 -11.53 3.49
C ALA A 135 9.91 -10.94 2.64
N ILE A 136 10.18 -9.63 2.78
CA ILE A 136 11.32 -8.97 2.12
C ILE A 136 12.64 -9.47 2.71
N SER A 137 12.73 -9.60 4.04
CA SER A 137 13.91 -10.13 4.73
C SER A 137 14.23 -11.57 4.30
N ASP A 138 13.23 -12.44 4.27
CA ASP A 138 13.37 -13.82 3.83
C ASP A 138 13.91 -13.90 2.39
N THR A 139 13.38 -13.05 1.51
CA THR A 139 13.82 -12.97 0.11
C THR A 139 15.24 -12.43 -0.02
N PHE A 140 15.62 -11.45 0.80
CA PHE A 140 16.99 -10.97 0.85
C PHE A 140 17.95 -12.11 1.20
N HIS A 141 17.66 -12.89 2.24
CA HIS A 141 18.47 -14.04 2.65
C HIS A 141 18.59 -15.10 1.54
N ILE A 142 17.49 -15.39 0.85
CA ILE A 142 17.48 -16.32 -0.29
C ILE A 142 18.40 -15.82 -1.42
N VAL A 143 18.36 -14.53 -1.75
CA VAL A 143 19.13 -13.94 -2.87
C VAL A 143 20.62 -13.77 -2.53
N THR A 144 20.95 -13.47 -1.28
CA THR A 144 22.35 -13.34 -0.82
C THR A 144 22.97 -14.67 -0.40
N LYS A 145 22.17 -15.75 -0.33
CA LYS A 145 22.58 -17.06 0.24
C LYS A 145 23.13 -16.92 1.66
N THR A 146 22.59 -15.97 2.42
CA THR A 146 22.98 -15.74 3.83
C THR A 146 22.03 -16.53 4.71
N GLN A 147 22.55 -17.25 5.70
CA GLN A 147 21.75 -18.06 6.61
C GLN A 147 20.72 -17.16 7.34
N ALA A 148 19.43 -17.47 7.20
CA ALA A 148 18.37 -16.74 7.89
C ALA A 148 18.51 -17.00 9.40
N SER A 149 18.56 -15.93 10.20
CA SER A 149 18.59 -16.07 11.66
C SER A 149 17.21 -16.58 12.11
N SER A 150 17.16 -17.83 12.57
CA SER A 150 15.93 -18.46 13.07
C SER A 150 15.59 -17.88 14.45
N ASN A 151 14.83 -16.79 14.47
CA ASN A 151 14.15 -16.29 15.67
C ASN A 151 12.64 -16.39 15.49
#